data_AF-A0A357ZCS5-F1
#
_entry.id   AF-A0A357ZCS5-F1
#
_cell.length_a   1.000
_cell.length_b   1.000
_cell.length_c   1.000
_cell.angle_alpha   90.00
_cell.angle_beta   90.00
_cell.angle_gamma   90.00
#
_symmetry.space_group_name_H-M   'P 1'
#
loop_
_entity.id
_entity.type
_entity.pdbx_description
1 polymer ?
#
loop_
_entity_poly.entity_id
_entity_poly.type
_entity_poly.pdbx_seq_one_letter_code
_entity_poly.pdbx_strand_id
1 'polypeptide(L)' 'MLTVLKGLPLAYNKDLQEDKEGAFDAIDTLRASLSAVSGMVATMRVNAEVMYKGAQGG' A
#
# COMPACT_ATOMS: atom_id res chain seq x y z
N MET A 1 -3.58 -12.82 2.37
CA MET A 1 -3.56 -14.30 2.52
C MET A 1 -3.05 -14.71 3.90
N LEU A 2 -3.78 -14.36 4.97
CA LEU A 2 -3.43 -14.83 6.33
C LEU A 2 -4.07 -16.18 6.66
N THR A 3 -5.13 -16.54 5.93
CA THR A 3 -5.90 -17.76 6.12
C THR A 3 -5.12 -19.02 5.76
N VAL A 4 -4.18 -18.95 4.81
CA VAL A 4 -3.30 -20.08 4.45
C VAL A 4 -2.43 -20.50 5.62
N LEU A 5 -1.94 -19.52 6.41
CA LEU A 5 -1.08 -19.80 7.57
C LEU A 5 -1.86 -20.21 8.82
N LYS A 6 -3.17 -19.95 8.86
CA LYS A 6 -4.00 -20.15 10.05
C LYS A 6 -4.17 -21.65 10.34
N GLY A 7 -3.62 -22.10 11.47
CA GLY A 7 -3.84 -23.46 11.97
C GLY A 7 -2.96 -24.54 11.30
N LEU A 8 -1.93 -24.14 10.55
CA LEU A 8 -0.94 -25.08 10.03
C LEU A 8 -0.13 -25.71 11.18
N PRO A 9 -0.07 -27.05 11.29
CA PRO A 9 0.78 -27.71 12.27
C PRO A 9 2.25 -27.49 11.91
N LEU A 10 3.13 -27.40 12.90
CA LEU A 10 4.57 -27.35 12.64
C LEU A 10 5.06 -28.73 12.13
N ALA A 11 6.07 -28.83 11.26
CA ALA A 11 6.91 -27.77 10.71
C ALA A 11 6.56 -27.44 9.23
N TYR A 12 7.37 -27.85 8.25
CA TYR A 12 7.11 -27.55 6.84
C TYR A 12 5.82 -28.22 6.34
N ASN A 13 4.99 -27.45 5.64
CA ASN A 13 3.80 -27.93 4.93
C ASN A 13 3.81 -27.42 3.49
N LYS A 14 3.24 -28.20 2.57
CA LYS A 14 3.19 -27.84 1.14
C LYS A 14 2.44 -26.53 0.90
N ASP A 15 1.44 -26.25 1.73
CA ASP A 15 0.62 -25.03 1.77
C ASP A 15 1.44 -23.75 1.92
N LEU A 16 2.66 -23.83 2.48
CA LEU A 16 3.60 -22.71 2.55
C LEU A 16 4.15 -22.29 1.18
N GLN A 17 3.80 -22.96 0.09
CA GLN A 17 4.18 -22.49 -1.25
C GLN A 17 3.37 -21.27 -1.70
N GLU A 18 2.14 -21.13 -1.21
CA GLU A 18 1.19 -20.07 -1.56
C GLU A 18 1.54 -18.70 -0.94
N ASP A 19 2.60 -18.61 -0.12
CA ASP A 19 2.98 -17.39 0.58
C ASP A 19 3.63 -16.32 -0.34
N LYS A 20 4.33 -16.77 -1.39
CA LYS A 20 5.17 -15.89 -2.23
C LYS A 20 4.36 -15.07 -3.20
N GLU A 21 3.36 -15.69 -3.82
CA GLU A 21 2.56 -15.03 -4.86
C GLU A 21 1.88 -13.77 -4.29
N GLY A 22 1.17 -13.91 -3.16
CA GLY A 22 0.51 -12.78 -2.52
C GLY A 22 1.48 -11.75 -1.92
N ALA A 23 2.66 -12.18 -1.46
CA ALA A 23 3.66 -11.25 -0.93
C ALA A 23 4.34 -10.44 -2.05
N PHE A 24 4.70 -11.09 -3.16
CA PHE A 24 5.34 -10.43 -4.30
C PHE A 24 4.38 -9.51 -5.05
N ASP A 25 3.12 -9.92 -5.27
CA ASP A 25 2.10 -9.07 -5.87
C ASP A 25 1.85 -7.78 -5.05
N ALA A 26 1.81 -7.90 -3.72
CA ALA A 26 1.68 -6.75 -2.83
C ALA A 26 2.90 -5.81 -2.92
N ILE A 27 4.11 -6.35 -3.03
CA ILE A 27 5.34 -5.57 -3.20
C ILE A 27 5.31 -4.81 -4.53
N ASP A 28 4.95 -5.47 -5.62
CA ASP A 28 4.91 -4.87 -6.95
C ASP A 28 3.85 -3.75 -7.01
N THR A 29 2.67 -4.00 -6.45
CA THR A 29 1.59 -3.01 -6.32
C THR A 29 2.04 -1.80 -5.51
N LEU A 30 2.71 -2.04 -4.37
CA LEU A 30 3.18 -0.96 -3.50
C LEU A 30 4.26 -0.12 -4.20
N ARG A 31 5.21 -0.76 -4.90
CA ARG A 31 6.26 -0.08 -5.66
C ARG A 31 5.67 0.82 -6.74
N ALA A 32 4.74 0.31 -7.54
CA ALA A 32 4.06 1.08 -8.58
C ALA A 32 3.31 2.28 -7.97
N SER A 33 2.56 2.04 -6.89
CA SER A 33 1.79 3.08 -6.19
C SER A 33 2.69 4.18 -5.62
N LEU A 34 3.79 3.81 -4.96
CA LEU A 34 4.76 4.77 -4.41
C LEU A 34 5.43 5.59 -5.51
N SER A 35 5.80 4.98 -6.63
CA SER A 35 6.37 5.70 -7.77
C SER A 35 5.40 6.75 -8.33
N ALA A 36 4.13 6.39 -8.50
CA ALA A 36 3.10 7.30 -9.00
C ALA A 36 2.83 8.45 -8.01
N VAL A 37 2.62 8.13 -6.73
CA VAL A 37 2.33 9.12 -5.69
C VAL A 37 3.52 10.05 -5.47
N SER A 38 4.74 9.54 -5.49
CA SER A 38 5.95 10.37 -5.33
C SER A 38 6.05 11.43 -6.43
N GLY A 39 5.80 11.08 -7.69
CA GLY A 39 5.82 12.04 -8.80
C GLY A 39 4.69 13.07 -8.71
N MET A 40 3.49 12.62 -8.33
CA MET A 40 2.34 13.50 -8.09
C MET A 40 2.65 14.53 -6.99
N VAL A 41 3.15 14.10 -5.83
CA VAL A 41 3.47 14.98 -4.70
C VAL A 41 4.61 15.94 -5.05
N ALA A 42 5.66 15.45 -5.73
CA ALA A 42 6.79 16.29 -6.13
C ALA A 42 6.41 17.44 -7.07
N THR A 43 5.36 17.26 -7.87
CA THR A 43 4.88 18.24 -8.85
C THR A 43 3.63 19.00 -8.40
N MET A 44 3.05 18.62 -7.27
CA MET A 44 1.84 19.22 -6.72
C MET A 44 2.07 20.70 -6.38
N ARG A 45 1.13 21.56 -6.78
CA ARG A 45 1.08 22.96 -6.34
C ARG A 45 -0.11 23.17 -5.42
N VAL A 46 0.17 23.69 -4.24
CA VAL A 46 -0.86 24.03 -3.26
C VAL A 46 -1.42 25.42 -3.57
N ASN A 47 -2.75 25.53 -3.63
CA ASN A 47 -3.43 26.82 -3.71
C ASN A 47 -3.71 27.35 -2.29
N ALA A 48 -2.71 28.05 -1.74
CA ALA A 48 -2.73 28.51 -0.35
C ALA A 48 -3.91 29.44 -0.05
N GLU A 49 -4.30 30.33 -0.98
CA GLU A 49 -5.42 31.26 -0.77
C GLU A 49 -6.75 30.54 -0.63
N VAL A 50 -7.02 29.56 -1.50
CA VAL A 50 -8.24 28.75 -1.45
C VAL A 50 -8.26 27.91 -0.18
N MET A 51 -7.13 27.28 0.17
CA MET A 51 -7.01 26.51 1.41
C MET A 51 -7.25 27.38 2.65
N TYR A 52 -6.68 28.58 2.68
CA TYR A 52 -6.85 29.53 3.79
C TYR A 52 -8.31 29.98 3.94
N LYS A 53 -8.97 30.37 2.85
CA LYS A 53 -10.40 30.73 2.86
C LYS A 53 -11.28 29.57 3.34
N GLY A 54 -11.00 28.35 2.89
CA GLY A 54 -11.74 27.15 3.31
C GLY A 54 -11.60 26.85 4.80
N ALA A 55 -10.44 27.16 5.40
CA ALA A 55 -10.19 26.95 6.82
C ALA A 55 -10.87 27.99 7.75
N GLN A 56 -11.37 29.11 7.22
CA GLN A 56 -12.01 30.17 8.01
C GLN A 56 -13.49 29.91 8.34
N GLY A 57 -14.11 28.89 7.74
CA GLY A 57 -15.55 28.58 7.93
C GLY A 57 -15.90 27.78 9.18
N GLY A 58 -15.09 27.91 10.25
CA GLY A 58 -15.37 27.33 11.57
C GLY A 58 -16.21 28.25 12.44
#